data_AF-A0A0K9H6D7-F1
#
_entry.id   AF-A0A0K9H6D7-F1
#
_cell.length_a   1.000
_cell.length_b   1.000
_cell.length_c   1.000
_cell.angle_alpha   90.00
_cell.angle_beta   90.00
_cell.angle_gamma   90.00
#
_symmetry.space_group_name_H-M   'P 1'
#
loop_
_entity.id
_entity.type
_entity.pdbx_description
1 polymer ?
#
loop_
_entity_poly.entity_id
_entity_poly.type
_entity_poly.pdbx_seq_one_letter_code
_entity_poly.pdbx_strand_id
1 'polypeptide(L)' 'MILKGIKNFEDLDDFIFENKVDIRCKESSLSVTLIEPTEEEEGIIALILSDGSQLELPVDQLDDYLEVVPMEK' A
#
# COMPACT_ATOMS: atom_id res chain seq x y z
N MET A 1 -7.75 -3.29 10.07
CA MET A 1 -7.66 -1.84 9.80
C MET A 1 -8.09 -1.61 8.36
N ILE A 2 -8.52 -0.39 7.99
CA ILE A 2 -9.06 -0.09 6.67
C ILE A 2 -8.19 1.01 6.06
N LEU A 3 -7.85 0.92 4.78
CA LEU A 3 -7.06 1.94 4.05
C LEU A 3 -7.94 3.11 3.57
N LYS A 4 -9.15 3.25 4.12
CA LYS A 4 -10.08 4.33 3.78
C LYS A 4 -9.55 5.66 4.29
N GLY A 5 -9.17 6.53 3.37
CA GLY A 5 -8.72 7.90 3.65
C GLY A 5 -7.33 8.22 3.13
N ILE A 6 -6.59 7.24 2.62
CA ILE A 6 -5.34 7.44 1.91
C ILE A 6 -5.64 8.18 0.61
N LYS A 7 -5.00 9.34 0.39
CA LYS A 7 -5.17 10.14 -0.83
C LYS A 7 -3.92 10.19 -1.69
N ASN A 8 -2.77 9.87 -1.11
CA ASN A 8 -1.48 9.88 -1.78
C ASN A 8 -0.53 8.86 -1.13
N PHE A 9 0.67 8.73 -1.70
CA PHE A 9 1.70 7.81 -1.21
C PHE A 9 2.22 8.20 0.19
N GLU A 10 2.28 9.49 0.51
CA GLU A 10 2.74 9.99 1.82
C GLU A 10 1.80 9.54 2.94
N ASP A 11 0.48 9.68 2.75
CA ASP A 11 -0.54 9.23 3.70
C ASP A 11 -0.41 7.72 3.97
N LEU A 12 -0.07 6.93 2.94
CA LEU A 12 0.08 5.48 3.06
C LEU A 12 1.35 5.11 3.84
N ASP A 13 2.47 5.78 3.56
CA ASP A 13 3.74 5.57 4.25
C ASP A 13 3.63 5.97 5.74
N ASP A 14 3.03 7.14 6.02
CA ASP A 14 2.75 7.60 7.38
C ASP A 14 1.83 6.62 8.11
N PHE A 15 0.77 6.13 7.46
CA PHE A 15 -0.15 5.15 8.06
C PHE A 15 0.58 3.87 8.49
N ILE A 16 1.46 3.33 7.63
CA ILE A 16 2.27 2.14 7.88
C ILE A 16 3.18 2.37 9.09
N PHE A 17 3.88 3.50 9.11
CA PHE A 17 4.84 3.84 10.15
C PHE A 17 4.15 4.10 11.51
N GLU A 18 3.09 4.91 11.54
CA GLU A 18 2.36 5.27 12.75
C GLU A 18 1.65 4.06 13.38
N ASN A 19 1.01 3.22 12.55
CA ASN A 19 0.23 2.08 13.03
C ASN A 19 1.08 0.81 13.18
N LYS A 20 2.35 0.83 12.78
CA LYS A 20 3.27 -0.34 12.79
C LYS A 20 2.62 -1.58 12.16
N VAL A 21 2.13 -1.40 10.95
CA VAL A 21 1.43 -2.43 10.19
C VAL A 21 2.19 -2.79 8.94
N ASP A 22 2.03 -4.03 8.50
CA ASP A 22 2.49 -4.52 7.21
C ASP A 22 1.32 -4.41 6.22
N ILE A 23 1.63 -4.04 4.98
CA ILE A 23 0.63 -4.02 3.90
C ILE A 23 0.92 -5.18 2.99
N ARG A 24 -0.10 -5.99 2.70
CA ARG A 24 0.05 -7.16 1.81
C ARG A 24 -0.92 -7.10 0.66
N CYS A 25 -0.48 -7.56 -0.49
CA CYS A 25 -1.36 -7.84 -1.62
C CYS A 25 -2.21 -9.08 -1.29
N LYS A 26 -3.54 -8.95 -1.32
CA LYS A 26 -4.47 -10.04 -1.00
C LYS A 26 -4.35 -11.23 -1.95
N GLU A 27 -4.06 -10.97 -3.23
CA GLU A 27 -3.98 -12.02 -4.25
C GLU A 27 -2.73 -12.90 -4.04
N SER A 28 -1.58 -12.26 -3.81
CA SER A 28 -0.29 -12.95 -3.74
C SER A 28 0.21 -13.21 -2.31
N SER A 29 -0.45 -12.62 -1.30
CA SER A 29 0.01 -12.57 0.09
C SER A 29 1.42 -11.97 0.27
N LEU A 30 1.90 -11.21 -0.72
CA LEU A 30 3.22 -10.58 -0.71
C LEU A 30 3.16 -9.24 0.02
N SER A 31 4.18 -8.95 0.84
CA SER A 31 4.29 -7.68 1.54
C SER A 31 4.75 -6.57 0.58
N VAL A 32 4.18 -5.39 0.75
CA VAL A 32 4.66 -4.15 0.13
C VAL A 32 5.93 -3.73 0.87
N THR A 33 6.99 -3.52 0.12
CA THR A 33 8.32 -3.14 0.63
C THR A 33 8.70 -1.70 0.33
N LEU A 34 8.18 -1.14 -0.77
CA LEU A 34 8.38 0.27 -1.14
C LEU A 34 7.09 0.84 -1.73
N ILE A 35 6.91 2.14 -1.55
CA ILE A 35 5.79 2.91 -2.05
C ILE A 35 6.39 4.10 -2.82
N GLU A 36 5.98 4.27 -4.06
CA GLU A 36 6.48 5.33 -4.93
C GLU A 36 5.31 6.13 -5.54
N PRO A 37 5.46 7.46 -5.68
CA PRO A 37 4.53 8.24 -6.49
C PRO A 37 4.65 7.86 -7.96
N THR A 38 3.53 7.87 -8.68
CA THR A 38 3.55 7.77 -10.15
C THR A 38 3.53 9.18 -10.77
N GLU A 39 4.32 9.40 -11.81
CA GLU A 39 4.40 10.70 -12.50
C GLU A 39 3.27 10.90 -13.52
N GLU A 40 2.60 9.82 -13.92
CA GLU A 40 1.71 9.80 -15.09
C GLU A 40 0.23 10.09 -14.76
N GLU A 41 -0.24 9.75 -13.55
CA GLU A 41 -1.64 9.95 -13.15
C GLU A 41 -1.78 10.36 -11.68
N GLU A 42 -2.40 11.52 -11.43
CA GLU A 42 -2.74 11.96 -10.08
C GLU A 42 -3.68 10.95 -9.41
N GLY A 43 -3.26 10.43 -8.24
CA GLY A 43 -4.05 9.47 -7.48
C GLY A 43 -3.75 8.00 -7.77
N ILE A 44 -2.72 7.69 -8.57
CA ILE A 44 -2.16 6.34 -8.68
C ILE A 44 -0.86 6.23 -7.87
N ILE A 45 -0.72 5.14 -7.12
CA ILE A 45 0.48 4.83 -6.33
C ILE A 45 1.10 3.54 -6.86
N ALA A 46 2.43 3.54 -6.99
CA ALA A 46 3.21 2.35 -7.29
C ALA A 46 3.66 1.68 -5.99
N LEU A 47 3.42 0.37 -5.88
CA LEU A 47 3.77 -0.46 -4.73
C LEU A 47 4.72 -1.55 -5.18
N ILE A 48 5.92 -1.59 -4.61
CA ILE A 48 6.89 -2.66 -4.87
C ILE A 48 6.70 -3.75 -3.83
N LEU A 49 6.39 -4.95 -4.30
CA LEU A 49 6.19 -6.14 -3.48
C LEU A 49 7.53 -6.81 -3.14
N SER A 50 7.52 -7.67 -2.11
CA SER A 50 8.72 -8.35 -1.59
C SER A 50 9.43 -9.27 -2.58
N ASP A 51 8.75 -9.69 -3.64
CA ASP A 51 9.33 -10.48 -4.73
C ASP A 51 9.97 -9.60 -5.83
N GLY A 52 9.90 -8.27 -5.68
CA GLY A 52 10.36 -7.28 -6.66
C GLY A 52 9.34 -6.94 -7.73
N SER A 53 8.12 -7.50 -7.67
CA SER A 53 7.02 -7.12 -8.57
C SER A 53 6.49 -5.74 -8.22
N GLN A 54 6.06 -4.98 -9.22
CA GLN A 54 5.44 -3.67 -9.05
C GLN A 54 3.93 -3.77 -9.29
N LEU A 55 3.15 -3.11 -8.44
CA LEU A 55 1.70 -3.03 -8.52
C LEU A 55 1.28 -1.56 -8.49
N GLU A 56 0.62 -1.10 -9.55
CA GLU A 56 0.14 0.27 -9.67
C GLU A 56 -1.37 0.29 -9.48
N LEU A 57 -1.83 1.05 -8.48
CA LEU A 57 -3.23 1.08 -8.10
C LEU A 57 -3.69 2.50 -7.81
N PRO A 58 -4.94 2.85 -8.20
CA PRO A 58 -5.60 4.05 -7.71
C PRO A 58 -5.77 4.00 -6.19
N VAL A 59 -5.61 5.14 -5.52
CA VAL A 59 -5.77 5.26 -4.06
C VAL A 59 -7.13 4.77 -3.57
N ASP A 60 -8.18 4.99 -4.35
CA ASP A 60 -9.54 4.56 -4.03
C ASP A 60 -9.73 3.04 -4.04
N GLN A 61 -8.81 2.28 -4.65
CA GLN A 61 -8.86 0.82 -4.77
C GLN A 61 -7.85 0.10 -3.87
N LEU A 62 -7.05 0.80 -3.08
CA LEU A 62 -6.07 0.17 -2.19
C LEU A 62 -6.71 -0.86 -1.26
N ASP A 63 -7.89 -0.55 -0.71
CA ASP A 63 -8.60 -1.46 0.21
C ASP A 63 -9.14 -2.71 -0.49
N ASP A 64 -9.33 -2.70 -1.81
CA ASP A 64 -9.78 -3.87 -2.58
C ASP A 64 -8.64 -4.87 -2.76
N TYR A 65 -7.43 -4.38 -3.09
CA TYR A 65 -6.27 -5.21 -3.43
C TYR A 65 -5.33 -5.48 -2.25
N LEU A 66 -5.31 -4.61 -1.25
CA LEU A 66 -4.37 -4.68 -0.14
C LEU A 66 -5.08 -4.98 1.17
N GLU A 67 -4.41 -5.72 2.02
CA GLU A 67 -4.81 -5.96 3.39
C GLU A 67 -3.78 -5.38 4.38
N VAL A 68 -4.30 -4.86 5.49
CA VAL A 68 -3.48 -4.32 6.57
C VAL A 68 -3.29 -5.39 7.64
N VAL A 69 -2.06 -5.81 7.85
CA VAL A 69 -1.68 -6.84 8.82
C VAL A 69 -0.91 -6.18 9.97
N PRO A 70 -1.37 -6.23 11.22
CA PRO A 70 -0.61 -5.68 12.35
C PRO A 70 0.73 -6.41 12.50
N MET A 71 1.83 -5.67 12.70
CA MET A 71 3.15 -6.28 12.95
C MET A 71 3.37 -6.66 14.41
N GLU A 72 2.41 -6.35 15.30
CA GLU A 72 2.44 -6.78 16.70
C GLU A 72 1.76 -8.15 16.89
N LYS A 73 2.39 -9.00 17.71
CA LYS A 73 1.90 -10.31 18.15
C LYS A 73 0.81 -10.20 19.21
#